data_AF-A0A1I4BI22-F1
#
_entry.id   AF-A0A1I4BI22-F1
#
_cell.length_a   1.000
_cell.length_b   1.000
_cell.length_c   1.000
_cell.angle_alpha   90.00
_cell.angle_beta   90.00
_cell.angle_gamma   90.00
#
_symmetry.space_group_name_H-M   'P 1'
#
loop_
_entity.id
_entity.type
_entity.pdbx_description
1 polymer ?
#
loop_
_entity_poly.entity_id
_entity_poly.type
_entity_poly.pdbx_seq_one_letter_code
_entity_poly.pdbx_strand_id
1 'polypeptide(L)'
;MSKRFLVLLTSFFLAVISPYSIAERYLGEFCWQVFNESNEPWWKYKFGVYEKEGGHFVLFGSVDYENTLSASHGNAILAGDSVKLTIISTDHEEGIEVWAETFAAKLNPSTLSGTWNALELVQRDNEEEVFGVRQRGSINLITCQ
;
A
#
# COMPACT_ATOMS: atom_id res chain seq x y z
N MET A 1 -47.48 21.52 20.47
CA MET A 1 -46.05 21.10 20.48
C MET A 1 -45.20 22.32 20.13
N SER A 2 -44.31 22.77 21.00
CA SER A 2 -43.63 24.07 20.82
C SER A 2 -42.52 23.97 19.75
N LYS A 3 -42.31 25.05 18.98
CA LYS A 3 -41.24 25.15 17.96
C LYS A 3 -39.86 24.75 18.50
N ARG A 4 -39.61 24.99 19.79
CA ARG A 4 -38.37 24.61 20.49
C ARG A 4 -38.21 23.09 20.64
N PHE A 5 -39.32 22.38 20.86
CA PHE A 5 -39.32 20.93 20.96
C PHE A 5 -39.01 20.25 19.62
N LEU A 6 -39.51 20.83 18.52
CA LEU A 6 -39.23 20.33 17.17
C LEU A 6 -37.76 20.53 16.79
N VAL A 7 -37.19 21.70 17.11
CA VAL A 7 -35.76 22.00 16.87
C VAL A 7 -34.86 21.05 17.66
N LEU A 8 -35.15 20.83 18.95
CA LEU A 8 -34.42 19.87 19.79
C LEU A 8 -34.48 18.44 19.23
N LEU A 9 -35.65 18.01 18.75
CA LEU A 9 -35.80 16.70 18.12
C LEU A 9 -34.95 16.59 16.85
N THR A 10 -34.99 17.58 15.95
CA THR A 10 -34.18 17.58 14.73
C THR A 10 -32.69 17.61 15.02
N SER A 11 -32.23 18.37 16.02
CA SER A 11 -30.82 18.39 16.44
C SER A 11 -30.39 17.05 17.04
N PHE A 12 -31.27 16.39 17.80
CA PHE A 12 -31.01 15.07 18.35
C PHE A 12 -30.92 14.01 17.25
N PHE A 13 -31.85 14.00 16.28
CA PHE A 13 -31.78 13.08 15.15
C PHE A 13 -30.52 13.31 14.31
N LEU A 14 -30.13 14.56 14.02
CA LEU A 14 -28.89 14.85 13.28
C LEU A 14 -27.61 14.39 14.03
N ALA A 15 -27.62 14.38 15.36
CA ALA A 15 -26.50 13.88 16.16
C ALA A 15 -26.47 12.34 16.25
N VAL A 16 -27.64 11.68 16.23
CA VAL A 16 -27.74 10.20 16.27
C VAL A 16 -27.47 9.57 14.90
N ILE A 17 -27.74 10.29 13.81
CA ILE A 17 -27.39 9.89 12.44
C ILE A 17 -26.01 10.45 12.06
N SER A 18 -25.12 10.78 13.01
CA SER A 18 -23.71 10.90 12.64
C SER A 18 -23.37 9.55 12.00
N PRO A 19 -23.14 9.48 10.68
CA PRO A 19 -22.75 8.21 10.12
C PRO A 19 -21.54 7.81 10.94
N TYR A 20 -21.43 6.53 11.31
CA TYR A 20 -20.12 5.96 11.54
C TYR A 20 -19.27 6.54 10.43
N SER A 21 -18.41 7.50 10.75
CA SER A 21 -17.45 8.00 9.79
C SER A 21 -16.86 6.71 9.26
N ILE A 22 -17.04 6.47 7.96
CA ILE A 22 -16.49 5.29 7.27
C ILE A 22 -14.98 5.54 7.18
N ALA A 23 -14.38 5.83 8.33
CA ALA A 23 -12.99 5.88 8.59
C ALA A 23 -12.54 4.44 8.38
N GLU A 24 -11.60 4.31 7.47
CA GLU A 24 -10.99 3.06 7.08
C GLU A 24 -10.58 2.29 8.35
N ARG A 25 -10.91 1.01 8.44
CA ARG A 25 -10.60 0.22 9.64
C ARG A 25 -9.13 -0.17 9.61
N TYR A 26 -8.33 0.41 10.48
CA TYR A 26 -6.92 0.04 10.61
C TYR A 26 -6.78 -1.42 11.09
N LEU A 27 -6.04 -2.22 10.34
CA LEU A 27 -5.81 -3.65 10.60
C LEU A 27 -4.46 -3.92 11.28
N GLY A 28 -3.55 -2.95 11.27
CA GLY A 28 -2.20 -3.08 11.79
C GLY A 28 -1.12 -2.82 10.76
N GLU A 29 0.13 -3.01 11.19
CA GLU A 29 1.31 -2.93 10.33
C GLU A 29 1.62 -4.30 9.73
N PHE A 30 1.91 -4.32 8.44
CA PHE A 30 2.29 -5.52 7.69
C PHE A 30 3.59 -5.24 6.95
N CYS A 31 4.51 -6.20 7.01
CA CYS A 31 5.81 -6.09 6.38
C CYS A 31 6.03 -7.23 5.39
N TRP A 32 6.58 -6.90 4.24
CA TRP A 32 6.89 -7.86 3.20
C TRP A 32 8.36 -7.77 2.78
N GLN A 33 9.01 -8.92 2.67
CA GLN A 33 10.31 -9.03 2.01
C GLN A 33 10.08 -9.37 0.53
N VAL A 34 10.67 -8.58 -0.36
CA VAL A 34 10.69 -8.83 -1.80
C VAL A 34 11.95 -9.64 -2.14
N PHE A 35 11.78 -10.61 -3.03
CA PHE A 35 12.84 -11.46 -3.58
C PHE A 35 12.79 -11.44 -5.09
N ASN A 36 13.96 -11.52 -5.72
CA ASN A 36 14.09 -11.62 -7.17
C ASN A 36 13.83 -13.05 -7.70
N GLU A 37 13.98 -13.25 -9.01
CA GLU A 37 13.85 -14.58 -9.64
C GLU A 37 14.88 -15.60 -9.16
N SER A 38 16.05 -15.13 -8.71
CA SER A 38 17.11 -15.95 -8.11
C SER A 38 16.88 -16.25 -6.62
N ASN A 39 15.76 -15.78 -6.06
CA ASN A 39 15.39 -15.91 -4.64
C ASN A 39 16.36 -15.20 -3.68
N GLU A 40 17.03 -14.15 -4.15
CA GLU A 40 17.84 -13.25 -3.33
C GLU A 40 16.93 -12.14 -2.77
N PRO A 41 17.11 -11.74 -1.50
CA PRO A 41 16.35 -10.65 -0.91
C PRO A 41 16.76 -9.32 -1.54
N TRP A 42 15.77 -8.54 -1.96
CA TRP A 42 15.94 -7.16 -2.40
C TRP A 42 15.43 -6.21 -1.33
N TRP A 43 14.41 -5.40 -1.61
CA TRP A 43 13.85 -4.43 -0.67
C TRP A 43 12.77 -5.01 0.24
N LYS A 44 12.39 -4.22 1.24
CA LYS A 44 11.27 -4.51 2.13
C LYS A 44 10.19 -3.45 2.02
N TYR A 45 8.95 -3.87 2.19
CA TYR A 45 7.81 -2.98 2.36
C TYR A 45 7.33 -3.00 3.81
N LYS A 46 6.94 -1.84 4.34
CA LYS A 46 6.25 -1.69 5.62
C LYS A 46 5.03 -0.82 5.42
N PHE A 47 3.84 -1.38 5.62
CA PHE A 47 2.57 -0.66 5.43
C PHE A 47 1.68 -0.73 6.64
N GLY A 48 1.08 0.40 6.99
CA GLY A 48 -0.19 0.40 7.69
C GLY A 48 -1.29 -0.02 6.72
N VAL A 49 -2.10 -1.01 7.11
CA VAL A 49 -3.16 -1.57 6.28
C VAL A 49 -4.52 -1.13 6.80
N TYR A 50 -5.34 -0.59 5.90
CA TYR A 50 -6.66 -0.05 6.23
C TYR A 50 -7.72 -0.72 5.36
N GLU A 51 -8.72 -1.34 5.99
CA GLU A 51 -9.86 -1.94 5.30
C GLU A 51 -10.90 -0.88 4.91
N LYS A 52 -11.36 -0.97 3.68
CA LYS A 52 -12.47 -0.21 3.10
C LYS A 52 -13.67 -1.13 2.84
N GLU A 53 -14.82 -0.51 2.59
CA GLU A 53 -16.02 -1.23 2.18
C GLU A 53 -15.78 -2.05 0.90
N GLY A 54 -16.43 -3.22 0.81
CA GLY A 54 -16.33 -4.09 -0.37
C GLY A 54 -15.08 -4.96 -0.45
N GLY A 55 -14.33 -5.14 0.65
CA GLY A 55 -13.14 -6.01 0.69
C GLY A 55 -11.91 -5.40 -0.01
N HIS A 56 -11.91 -4.07 -0.12
CA HIS A 56 -10.77 -3.29 -0.58
C HIS A 56 -9.89 -2.89 0.60
N PHE A 57 -8.60 -2.74 0.36
CA PHE A 57 -7.62 -2.32 1.34
C PHE A 57 -6.78 -1.20 0.77
N VAL A 58 -6.37 -0.26 1.62
CA VAL A 58 -5.39 0.77 1.28
C VAL A 58 -4.15 0.57 2.14
N LEU A 59 -3.00 0.83 1.53
CA LEU A 59 -1.67 0.62 2.08
C LEU A 59 -0.97 1.97 2.09
N PHE A 60 -0.47 2.37 3.25
CA PHE A 60 0.34 3.58 3.40
C PHE A 60 1.58 3.24 4.20
N GLY A 61 2.75 3.65 3.71
CA GLY A 61 3.99 3.37 4.43
C GLY A 61 5.22 3.63 3.59
N SER A 62 6.16 2.70 3.65
CA SER A 62 7.49 2.89 3.09
C SER A 62 8.02 1.64 2.42
N VAL A 63 8.97 1.89 1.54
CA VAL A 63 9.91 0.91 1.00
C VAL A 63 11.29 1.17 1.62
N ASP A 64 11.99 0.10 1.93
CA ASP A 64 13.38 0.12 2.41
C ASP A 64 14.26 -0.57 1.36
N TYR A 65 14.96 0.24 0.57
CA TYR A 65 15.93 -0.18 -0.44
C TYR A 65 17.34 0.08 0.10
N GLU A 66 18.09 -0.98 0.42
CA GLU A 66 19.47 -0.85 0.95
C GLU A 66 19.64 0.11 2.15
N ASN A 67 18.64 0.22 3.04
CA ASN A 67 18.57 1.16 4.18
C ASN A 67 18.27 2.62 3.80
N THR A 68 17.77 2.86 2.59
CA THR A 68 17.11 4.13 2.21
C THR A 68 15.61 3.95 2.28
N LEU A 69 14.94 4.88 2.97
CA LEU A 69 13.50 4.83 3.20
C LEU A 69 12.80 5.81 2.27
N SER A 70 11.94 5.27 1.41
CA SER A 70 11.15 6.05 0.47
C SER A 70 9.66 5.89 0.76
N ALA A 71 8.88 6.90 0.39
CA ALA A 71 7.44 6.84 0.50
C ALA A 71 6.86 5.79 -0.46
N SER A 72 5.94 4.97 0.05
CA SER A 72 5.26 3.97 -0.76
C SER A 72 3.80 3.89 -0.34
N HIS A 73 2.93 3.64 -1.32
CA HIS A 73 1.51 3.47 -1.06
C HIS A 73 0.89 2.49 -2.06
N GLY A 74 -0.30 2.00 -1.74
CA GLY A 74 -0.92 1.02 -2.60
C GLY A 74 -2.35 0.67 -2.22
N ASN A 75 -2.88 -0.31 -2.90
CA ASN A 75 -4.19 -0.89 -2.62
C ASN A 75 -4.13 -2.41 -2.75
N ALA A 76 -5.02 -3.08 -2.02
CA ALA A 76 -5.26 -4.51 -2.17
C ALA A 76 -6.74 -4.78 -2.34
N ILE A 77 -7.08 -5.93 -2.91
CA ILE A 77 -8.45 -6.44 -2.92
C ILE A 77 -8.43 -7.96 -2.75
N LEU A 78 -9.35 -8.50 -1.95
CA LEU A 78 -9.64 -9.92 -1.93
C LEU A 78 -10.45 -10.28 -3.19
N ALA A 79 -9.85 -11.03 -4.10
CA ALA A 79 -10.46 -11.45 -5.36
C ALA A 79 -10.48 -12.98 -5.45
N GLY A 80 -11.60 -13.57 -5.00
CA GLY A 80 -11.78 -15.03 -4.96
C GLY A 80 -10.84 -15.68 -3.95
N ASP A 81 -9.94 -16.51 -4.43
CA ASP A 81 -8.94 -17.26 -3.64
C ASP A 81 -7.58 -16.56 -3.56
N SER A 82 -7.51 -15.27 -3.91
CA SER A 82 -6.27 -14.51 -3.94
C SER A 82 -6.44 -13.08 -3.45
N VAL A 83 -5.37 -12.51 -2.91
CA VAL A 83 -5.26 -11.06 -2.67
C VAL A 83 -4.47 -10.46 -3.83
N LYS A 84 -5.05 -9.49 -4.53
CA LYS A 84 -4.37 -8.72 -5.57
C LYS A 84 -3.87 -7.42 -4.98
N LEU A 85 -2.58 -7.16 -5.14
CA LEU A 85 -1.87 -6.01 -4.57
C LEU A 85 -1.36 -5.12 -5.70
N THR A 86 -1.47 -3.81 -5.53
CA THR A 86 -0.77 -2.82 -6.36
C THR A 86 -0.09 -1.83 -5.45
N ILE A 87 1.20 -1.61 -5.64
CA ILE A 87 2.03 -0.68 -4.87
C ILE A 87 2.69 0.27 -5.86
N ILE A 88 2.72 1.54 -5.50
CA ILE A 88 3.49 2.59 -6.16
C ILE A 88 4.55 3.07 -5.18
N SER A 89 5.77 3.13 -5.64
CA SER A 89 6.92 3.61 -4.87
C SER A 89 7.69 4.59 -5.73
N THR A 90 8.22 5.65 -5.13
CA THR A 90 9.06 6.63 -5.82
C THR A 90 10.11 7.12 -4.85
N ASP A 91 11.32 7.33 -5.35
CA ASP A 91 12.36 8.00 -4.58
C ASP A 91 13.19 8.96 -5.43
N HIS A 92 13.90 9.83 -4.72
CA HIS A 92 15.00 10.61 -5.24
C HIS A 92 16.18 10.42 -4.30
N GLU A 93 17.10 9.56 -4.72
CA GLU A 93 18.34 9.28 -4.02
C GLU A 93 19.40 10.29 -4.44
N GLU A 94 19.64 11.31 -3.61
CA GLU A 94 20.57 12.40 -3.91
C GLU A 94 21.97 11.87 -4.29
N GLY A 95 22.45 12.23 -5.50
CA GLY A 95 23.75 11.81 -6.00
C GLY A 95 23.75 10.43 -6.68
N ILE A 96 22.59 9.77 -6.77
CA ILE A 96 22.47 8.40 -7.30
C ILE A 96 21.46 8.37 -8.45
N GLU A 97 20.15 8.46 -8.14
CA GLU A 97 19.09 8.34 -9.14
C GLU A 97 17.72 8.82 -8.63
N VAL A 98 16.83 9.08 -9.58
CA VAL A 98 15.38 9.24 -9.37
C VAL A 98 14.68 8.04 -9.98
N TRP A 99 13.82 7.39 -9.21
CA TRP A 99 13.11 6.21 -9.69
C TRP A 99 11.62 6.22 -9.30
N ALA A 100 10.82 5.55 -10.13
CA ALA A 100 9.40 5.31 -9.90
C ALA A 100 9.01 3.89 -10.30
N GLU A 101 8.40 3.15 -9.37
CA GLU A 101 7.99 1.76 -9.55
C GLU A 101 6.47 1.63 -9.49
N THR A 102 5.91 0.82 -10.40
CA THR A 102 4.59 0.21 -10.25
C THR A 102 4.74 -1.29 -10.06
N PHE A 103 4.39 -1.77 -8.88
CA PHE A 103 4.51 -3.15 -8.43
C PHE A 103 3.13 -3.80 -8.32
N ALA A 104 2.96 -4.99 -8.90
CA ALA A 104 1.72 -5.75 -8.84
C ALA A 104 1.98 -7.18 -8.35
N ALA A 105 1.27 -7.61 -7.30
CA ALA A 105 1.40 -8.95 -6.74
C ALA A 105 0.07 -9.70 -6.64
N LYS A 106 0.18 -11.03 -6.71
CA LYS A 106 -0.89 -11.96 -6.39
C LYS A 106 -0.45 -12.80 -5.20
N LEU A 107 -1.18 -12.68 -4.09
CA LEU A 107 -0.86 -13.33 -2.82
C LEU A 107 -1.87 -14.42 -2.49
N ASN A 108 -1.42 -15.42 -1.75
CA ASN A 108 -2.29 -16.37 -1.06
C ASN A 108 -2.93 -15.68 0.17
N PRO A 109 -4.26 -15.71 0.35
CA PRO A 109 -4.92 -15.01 1.46
C PRO A 109 -4.54 -15.50 2.87
N SER A 110 -4.09 -16.75 3.04
CA SER A 110 -3.75 -17.29 4.35
C SER A 110 -2.32 -16.98 4.79
N THR A 111 -1.40 -16.80 3.84
CA THR A 111 0.02 -16.51 4.13
C THR A 111 0.40 -15.07 3.81
N LEU A 112 -0.39 -14.38 2.97
CA LEU A 112 -0.07 -13.08 2.37
C LEU A 112 1.28 -13.07 1.63
N SER A 113 1.69 -14.23 1.12
CA SER A 113 2.87 -14.41 0.28
C SER A 113 2.47 -14.81 -1.14
N GLY A 114 3.32 -14.54 -2.13
CA GLY A 114 3.06 -14.89 -3.51
C GLY A 114 4.11 -14.41 -4.49
N THR A 115 3.67 -14.09 -5.71
CA THR A 115 4.54 -13.62 -6.79
C THR A 115 4.15 -12.23 -7.24
N TRP A 116 5.11 -11.54 -7.85
CA TRP A 116 4.95 -10.16 -8.27
C TRP A 116 5.62 -9.88 -9.62
N ASN A 117 5.21 -8.79 -10.25
CA ASN A 117 5.89 -8.16 -11.38
C ASN A 117 5.93 -6.65 -11.14
N ALA A 118 6.99 -5.98 -11.58
CA ALA A 118 7.09 -4.53 -11.51
C ALA A 118 7.60 -3.94 -12.82
N LEU A 119 7.18 -2.70 -13.04
CA LEU A 119 7.71 -1.80 -14.06
C LEU A 119 8.29 -0.60 -13.33
N GLU A 120 9.53 -0.28 -13.66
CA GLU A 120 10.28 0.80 -13.04
C GLU A 120 10.77 1.75 -14.13
N LEU A 121 10.78 3.04 -13.82
CA LEU A 121 11.44 4.08 -14.60
C LEU A 121 12.54 4.67 -13.73
N VAL A 122 13.76 4.75 -14.28
CA VAL A 122 14.94 5.22 -13.56
C VAL A 122 15.66 6.26 -14.39
N GLN A 123 16.11 7.33 -13.73
CA GLN A 123 17.05 8.30 -14.25
C GLN A 123 18.21 8.43 -13.26
N ARG A 124 19.43 8.09 -13.69
CA ARG A 124 20.61 8.28 -12.82
C ARG A 124 21.11 9.71 -12.85
N ASP A 125 21.71 10.13 -11.76
CA ASP A 125 22.35 11.43 -11.68
C ASP A 125 23.47 11.54 -12.72
N ASN A 126 23.49 12.68 -13.43
CA ASN A 126 24.38 12.95 -14.56
C ASN A 126 24.08 12.15 -15.84
N GLU A 127 22.99 11.39 -15.89
CA GLU A 127 22.47 10.78 -17.12
C GLU A 127 21.24 11.59 -17.61
N GLU A 128 21.19 11.87 -18.93
CA GLU A 128 20.03 12.53 -19.55
C GLU A 128 18.91 11.53 -19.91
N GLU A 129 19.25 10.25 -20.06
CA GLU A 129 18.30 9.23 -20.50
C GLU A 129 17.54 8.63 -19.33
N VAL A 130 16.21 8.50 -19.50
CA VAL A 130 15.35 7.70 -18.63
C VAL A 130 15.21 6.32 -19.25
N PHE A 131 15.46 5.27 -18.47
CA PHE A 131 15.30 3.89 -18.93
C PHE A 131 14.26 3.14 -18.08
N GLY A 132 13.70 2.09 -18.66
CA GLY A 132 12.69 1.26 -18.02
C GLY A 132 13.25 -0.11 -17.63
N VAL A 133 12.97 -0.56 -16.41
CA VAL A 133 13.33 -1.89 -15.92
C VAL A 133 12.06 -2.72 -15.73
N ARG A 134 12.13 -4.01 -16.11
CA ARG A 134 11.07 -4.98 -15.87
C ARG A 134 11.59 -6.04 -14.93
N GLN A 135 10.86 -6.25 -13.84
CA GLN A 135 11.30 -7.14 -12.78
C GLN A 135 10.16 -8.05 -12.35
N ARG A 136 10.50 -9.18 -11.75
CA ARG A 136 9.55 -10.12 -11.15
C ARG A 136 10.24 -11.00 -10.12
N GLY A 137 9.44 -11.68 -9.31
CA GLY A 137 9.96 -12.59 -8.32
C GLY A 137 8.90 -13.06 -7.33
N SER A 138 9.31 -13.24 -6.08
CA SER A 138 8.42 -13.61 -4.97
C SER A 138 8.39 -12.55 -3.88
N ILE A 139 7.31 -12.53 -3.11
CA ILE A 139 7.09 -11.61 -2.00
C ILE A 139 6.52 -12.41 -0.83
N ASN A 140 7.10 -12.25 0.35
CA ASN A 140 6.71 -12.99 1.54
C ASN A 140 6.38 -12.06 2.69
N LEU A 141 5.29 -12.34 3.41
CA LEU A 141 4.99 -11.67 4.67
C LEU A 141 6.06 -12.04 5.70
N ILE A 142 6.57 -11.03 6.40
CA ILE A 142 7.53 -11.16 7.50
C ILE A 142 7.06 -10.36 8.72
N THR A 143 7.67 -10.62 9.87
CA THR A 143 7.47 -9.77 11.05
C THR A 143 8.06 -8.39 10.80
N CYS A 144 7.32 -7.34 11.15
CA CYS A 144 7.86 -5.98 11.14
C CYS A 144 8.95 -5.83 12.21
N GLN A 145 10.08 -5.24 11.80
CA GLN A 145 11.16 -4.81 12.68
C GLN A 145 10.97 -3.35 13.10
#